data_AF-A0AA51QBP1-F1
#
_entry.id   AF-A0AA51QBP1-F1
#
_cell.length_a   1.000
_cell.length_b   1.000
_cell.length_c   1.000
_cell.angle_alpha   90.00
_cell.angle_beta   90.00
_cell.angle_gamma   90.00
#
_symmetry.space_group_name_H-M   'P 1'
#
loop_
_entity.id
_entity.type
_entity.pdbx_description
1 polymer ?
#
loop_
_entity_poly.entity_id
_entity_poly.type
_entity_poly.pdbx_seq_one_letter_code
_entity_poly.pdbx_strand_id
1 'polypeptide(L)'
;MKPVNKSKDLLRGAFILMAAALITKILSAVYRIPFQNIVGDVGFYIFQQVYPFYGIAIVLATTGFPVVISKLFAEFKERKGLQEARHFMFITYVYLQLFGFACFLILYAGAGTIALWMGDTKLAILLKVVSIVYLTFPAVSLLRGYFQGIGDMVPTAVSQVAEQVIRVATILFLAYLFTSKGYSLYLVGGGPCLVL
;
A
#
# COMPACT_ATOMS: atom_id res chain seq x y z
N MET A 1 11.47 -1.94 38.80
CA MET A 1 11.21 -2.16 37.36
C MET A 1 11.14 -3.65 37.11
N LYS A 2 9.98 -4.19 36.71
CA LYS A 2 9.85 -5.63 36.39
C LYS A 2 10.65 -5.93 35.11
N PRO A 3 11.36 -7.06 35.00
CA PRO A 3 12.11 -7.39 33.81
C PRO A 3 11.10 -7.60 32.68
N VAL A 4 11.02 -6.62 31.78
CA VAL A 4 10.22 -6.72 30.56
C VAL A 4 10.81 -7.86 29.75
N ASN A 5 10.06 -8.94 29.63
CA ASN A 5 10.47 -10.11 28.86
C ASN A 5 10.34 -9.74 27.37
N LYS A 6 11.37 -9.07 26.83
CA LYS A 6 11.42 -8.50 25.46
C LYS A 6 10.87 -9.49 24.41
N SER A 7 11.12 -10.78 24.56
CA SER A 7 10.59 -11.81 23.68
C SER A 7 9.05 -11.91 23.70
N LYS A 8 8.41 -11.80 24.87
CA LYS A 8 6.94 -11.85 24.99
C LYS A 8 6.27 -10.63 24.36
N ASP A 9 6.85 -9.44 24.52
CA ASP A 9 6.28 -8.22 23.94
C ASP A 9 6.49 -8.15 22.43
N LEU A 10 7.62 -8.62 21.92
CA LEU A 10 7.85 -8.78 20.48
C LEU A 10 6.88 -9.80 19.85
N LEU A 11 6.66 -10.94 20.51
CA LEU A 11 5.70 -11.95 20.06
C LEU A 11 4.27 -11.40 20.06
N ARG A 12 3.88 -10.64 21.09
CA ARG A 12 2.58 -9.97 21.15
C ARG A 12 2.42 -8.95 20.02
N GLY A 13 3.45 -8.14 19.75
CA GLY A 13 3.46 -7.19 18.65
C GLY A 13 3.34 -7.88 17.29
N ALA A 14 4.07 -8.97 17.06
CA ALA A 14 3.99 -9.76 15.84
C ALA A 14 2.59 -10.37 15.64
N PHE A 15 1.96 -10.86 16.72
CA PHE A 15 0.60 -11.39 16.67
C PHE A 15 -0.41 -10.30 16.27
N ILE A 16 -0.28 -9.08 16.77
CA ILE A 16 -1.14 -7.95 16.41
C ILE A 16 -0.99 -7.60 14.91
N LEU A 17 0.23 -7.53 14.39
CA LEU A 17 0.46 -7.29 12.96
C LEU A 17 -0.11 -8.43 12.10
N MET A 18 0.05 -9.68 12.54
CA MET A 18 -0.50 -10.84 11.84
C MET A 18 -2.03 -10.79 11.78
N ALA A 19 -2.68 -10.47 12.90
CA ALA A 19 -4.14 -10.32 12.97
C ALA A 19 -4.63 -9.18 12.05
N ALA A 20 -3.97 -8.02 12.08
CA ALA A 20 -4.28 -6.91 11.19
C ALA A 20 -4.11 -7.29 9.71
N ALA A 21 -3.00 -7.95 9.38
CA ALA A 21 -2.76 -8.44 8.02
C ALA A 21 -3.83 -9.44 7.56
N LEU A 22 -4.25 -10.36 8.43
CA LEU A 22 -5.32 -11.31 8.14
C LEU A 22 -6.65 -10.60 7.88
N ILE A 23 -7.03 -9.64 8.74
CA ILE A 23 -8.24 -8.82 8.56
C ILE A 23 -8.19 -8.10 7.20
N THR A 24 -7.06 -7.45 6.88
CA THR A 24 -6.94 -6.75 5.59
C THR A 24 -7.03 -7.68 4.38
N LYS A 25 -6.51 -8.90 4.48
CA LYS A 25 -6.64 -9.92 3.42
C LYS A 25 -8.07 -10.41 3.28
N ILE A 26 -8.78 -10.66 4.39
CA ILE A 26 -10.19 -11.06 4.37
C ILE A 26 -11.02 -9.96 3.73
N LEU A 27 -10.87 -8.70 4.17
CA LEU A 27 -11.55 -7.55 3.55
C LEU A 27 -11.25 -7.48 2.05
N SER A 28 -9.98 -7.69 1.67
CA SER A 28 -9.54 -7.66 0.27
C SER A 28 -10.18 -8.75 -0.59
N ALA A 29 -10.47 -9.91 -0.02
CA ALA A 29 -11.14 -11.00 -0.72
C ALA A 29 -12.65 -10.74 -0.81
N VAL A 30 -13.26 -10.34 0.31
CA VAL A 30 -14.71 -10.16 0.43
C VAL A 30 -15.22 -9.05 -0.47
N TYR A 31 -14.51 -7.92 -0.62
CA TYR A 31 -15.02 -6.81 -1.45
C TYR A 31 -15.11 -7.15 -2.95
N ARG A 32 -14.36 -8.15 -3.41
CA ARG A 32 -14.33 -8.49 -4.85
C ARG A 32 -15.67 -8.99 -5.36
N ILE A 33 -16.42 -9.72 -4.52
CA ILE A 33 -17.75 -10.26 -4.87
C ILE A 33 -18.76 -9.13 -5.14
N PRO A 34 -19.05 -8.21 -4.19
CA PRO A 34 -19.96 -7.10 -4.47
C PRO A 34 -19.41 -6.16 -5.54
N PHE A 35 -18.09 -5.96 -5.62
CA PHE A 35 -17.51 -5.13 -6.67
C PHE A 35 -17.79 -5.69 -8.06
N GLN A 36 -17.52 -6.97 -8.31
CA GLN A 36 -17.81 -7.62 -9.60
C GLN A 36 -19.31 -7.56 -9.93
N ASN A 37 -20.19 -7.75 -8.95
CA ASN A 37 -21.63 -7.62 -9.15
C ASN A 37 -22.06 -6.20 -9.58
N ILE A 38 -21.33 -5.15 -9.16
CA ILE A 38 -21.62 -3.76 -9.51
C ILE A 38 -21.05 -3.38 -10.88
N VAL A 39 -19.83 -3.80 -11.20
CA VAL A 39 -19.11 -3.36 -12.41
C VAL A 39 -19.20 -4.34 -13.59
N GLY A 40 -19.71 -5.55 -13.34
CA GLY A 40 -19.74 -6.65 -14.30
C GLY A 40 -18.36 -7.22 -14.63
N ASP A 41 -18.32 -8.24 -15.48
CA ASP A 41 -17.08 -8.99 -15.77
C ASP A 41 -16.03 -8.14 -16.48
N VAL A 42 -16.44 -7.23 -17.37
CA VAL A 42 -15.51 -6.34 -18.10
C VAL A 42 -14.89 -5.31 -17.17
N GLY A 43 -15.68 -4.68 -16.30
CA GLY A 43 -15.16 -3.72 -15.31
C GLY A 43 -14.22 -4.40 -14.31
N PHE A 44 -14.55 -5.64 -13.92
CA PHE A 44 -13.72 -6.44 -13.03
C PHE A 44 -12.41 -6.88 -13.69
N TYR A 45 -12.45 -7.26 -14.96
CA TYR A 45 -11.25 -7.55 -15.75
C TYR A 45 -10.30 -6.35 -15.81
N ILE A 46 -10.81 -5.16 -16.11
CA ILE A 46 -10.01 -3.91 -16.15
C ILE A 46 -9.32 -3.68 -14.80
N PHE A 47 -10.06 -3.83 -13.70
CA PHE A 47 -9.50 -3.69 -12.36
C PHE A 47 -8.38 -4.71 -12.09
N GLN A 48 -8.60 -5.98 -12.45
CA GLN A 48 -7.62 -7.05 -12.25
C GLN A 48 -6.33 -6.86 -13.05
N GLN A 49 -6.41 -6.27 -14.24
CA GLN A 49 -5.22 -5.98 -15.06
C GLN A 49 -4.30 -4.93 -14.42
N VAL A 50 -4.90 -3.95 -13.73
CA VAL A 50 -4.19 -2.81 -13.15
C VAL A 50 -3.72 -3.10 -11.71
N TYR A 51 -4.47 -3.93 -10.97
CA TYR A 51 -4.21 -4.24 -9.57
C TYR A 51 -2.79 -4.76 -9.25
N PRO A 52 -2.11 -5.57 -10.08
CA PRO A 52 -0.75 -6.04 -9.79
C PRO A 52 0.27 -4.92 -9.60
N PHE A 53 0.21 -3.86 -10.40
CA PHE A 53 1.12 -2.70 -10.30
C PHE A 53 0.93 -2.00 -8.97
N TYR A 54 -0.32 -1.82 -8.56
CA TYR A 54 -0.63 -1.31 -7.25
C TYR A 54 -0.15 -2.22 -6.11
N GLY A 55 -0.40 -3.52 -6.24
CA GLY A 55 -0.05 -4.53 -5.25
C GLY A 55 1.44 -4.52 -4.90
N ILE A 56 2.31 -4.28 -5.88
CA ILE A 56 3.75 -4.14 -5.66
C ILE A 56 4.03 -2.98 -4.69
N ALA A 57 3.48 -1.79 -4.94
CA ALA A 57 3.70 -0.65 -4.07
C ALA A 57 3.18 -0.89 -2.64
N ILE A 58 2.01 -1.52 -2.50
CA ILE A 58 1.46 -1.88 -1.19
C ILE A 58 2.34 -2.87 -0.44
N VAL A 59 2.85 -3.91 -1.10
CA VAL A 59 3.75 -4.88 -0.45
C VAL A 59 5.03 -4.19 0.02
N LEU A 60 5.61 -3.30 -0.79
CA LEU A 60 6.76 -2.49 -0.40
C LEU A 60 6.45 -1.60 0.81
N ALA A 61 5.25 -0.99 0.84
CA ALA A 61 4.79 -0.08 1.89
C ALA A 61 4.38 -0.74 3.21
N THR A 62 4.01 -2.02 3.18
CA THR A 62 3.44 -2.72 4.33
C THR A 62 4.43 -3.70 4.95
N THR A 63 5.10 -4.50 4.13
CA THR A 63 5.91 -5.64 4.60
C THR A 63 7.36 -5.60 4.12
N GLY A 64 7.65 -4.97 2.99
CA GLY A 64 9.00 -4.90 2.44
C GLY A 64 9.92 -3.97 3.24
N PHE A 65 9.73 -2.66 3.05
CA PHE A 65 10.61 -1.66 3.66
C PHE A 65 10.43 -1.48 5.17
N PRO A 66 9.22 -1.45 5.75
CA PRO A 66 9.03 -1.21 7.19
C PRO A 66 9.83 -2.17 8.08
N VAL A 67 9.92 -3.45 7.71
CA VAL A 67 10.62 -4.49 8.48
C VAL A 67 12.14 -4.27 8.45
N VAL A 68 12.68 -3.83 7.32
CA VAL A 68 14.12 -3.53 7.20
C VAL A 68 14.45 -2.24 7.95
N ILE A 69 13.65 -1.20 7.77
CA ILE A 69 13.80 0.10 8.44
C ILE A 69 13.72 -0.06 9.95
N SER A 70 12.77 -0.86 10.47
CA SER A 70 12.62 -1.06 11.91
C SER A 70 13.85 -1.69 12.55
N LYS A 71 14.44 -2.70 11.90
CA LYS A 71 15.69 -3.33 12.37
C LYS A 71 16.86 -2.35 12.34
N LEU A 72 17.07 -1.66 11.23
CA LEU A 72 18.17 -0.71 11.07
C LEU A 72 18.03 0.46 12.04
N PHE A 73 16.82 0.99 12.22
CA PHE A 73 16.53 2.06 13.16
C PHE A 73 16.81 1.63 14.61
N ALA A 74 16.37 0.43 15.02
CA ALA A 74 16.61 -0.08 16.36
C ALA A 74 18.12 -0.25 16.64
N GLU A 75 18.87 -0.80 15.68
CA GLU A 75 20.32 -0.98 15.78
C GLU A 75 21.07 0.35 15.81
N PHE A 76 20.71 1.30 14.94
CA PHE A 76 21.30 2.65 14.94
C PHE A 76 21.01 3.41 16.22
N LYS A 77 19.78 3.32 16.73
CA LYS A 77 19.37 3.97 17.98
C LYS A 77 20.16 3.43 19.18
N GLU A 78 20.40 2.12 19.21
CA GLU A 78 21.20 1.49 20.28
C GLU A 78 22.68 1.90 20.21
N ARG A 79 23.24 2.00 19.00
CA ARG A 79 24.67 2.33 18.82
C ARG A 79 25.01 3.82 18.90
N LYS A 80 24.17 4.68 18.34
CA LYS A 80 24.47 6.11 18.12
C LYS A 80 23.49 7.06 18.83
N GLY A 81 22.49 6.54 19.52
CA GLY A 81 21.48 7.34 20.20
C GLY A 81 20.34 7.81 19.30
N LEU A 82 19.35 8.47 19.91
CA LEU A 82 18.08 8.79 19.26
C LEU A 82 18.19 9.87 18.18
N GLN A 83 19.08 10.86 18.37
CA GLN A 83 19.23 11.98 17.43
C GLN A 83 19.79 11.51 16.09
N GLU A 84 20.85 10.71 16.13
CA GLU A 84 21.44 10.08 14.94
C GLU A 84 20.47 9.11 14.25
N ALA A 85 19.67 8.37 15.03
CA ALA A 85 18.64 7.50 14.47
C ALA A 85 17.55 8.28 13.72
N ARG A 86 17.19 9.49 14.17
CA ARG A 86 16.26 10.37 13.41
C ARG A 86 16.89 10.88 12.12
N HIS A 87 18.17 11.24 12.15
CA HIS A 87 18.90 11.64 10.95
C HIS A 87 18.95 10.49 9.93
N PHE A 88 19.25 9.28 10.39
CA PHE A 88 19.20 8.06 9.57
C PHE A 88 17.82 7.85 8.91
N MET A 89 16.72 8.10 9.63
CA MET A 89 15.37 8.01 9.08
C MET A 89 15.11 9.04 7.98
N PHE A 90 15.61 10.26 8.14
CA PHE A 90 15.51 11.29 7.09
C PHE A 90 16.29 10.89 5.82
N ILE A 91 17.52 10.41 5.97
CA ILE A 91 18.32 9.90 4.84
C ILE A 91 17.60 8.74 4.17
N THR A 92 17.09 7.78 4.95
CA THR A 92 16.34 6.63 4.44
C THR A 92 15.10 7.07 3.66
N TYR A 93 14.37 8.08 4.16
CA TYR A 93 13.24 8.67 3.46
C TYR A 93 13.63 9.24 2.10
N VAL A 94 14.72 10.00 2.01
CA VAL A 94 15.20 10.57 0.74
C VAL A 94 15.52 9.46 -0.26
N TYR A 95 16.23 8.41 0.14
CA TYR A 95 16.52 7.28 -0.76
C TYR A 95 15.25 6.53 -1.21
N LEU A 96 14.30 6.29 -0.30
CA LEU A 96 13.03 5.68 -0.65
C LEU A 96 12.20 6.57 -1.57
N GLN A 97 12.26 7.89 -1.39
CA GLN A 97 11.56 8.84 -2.25
C GLN A 97 12.17 8.88 -3.64
N LEU A 98 13.51 8.83 -3.76
CA LEU A 98 14.19 8.72 -5.05
C LEU A 98 13.83 7.42 -5.77
N PHE A 99 13.82 6.30 -5.04
CA PHE A 99 13.38 5.01 -5.57
C PHE A 99 11.92 5.04 -6.02
N GLY A 100 11.01 5.56 -5.18
CA GLY A 100 9.59 5.71 -5.51
C GLY A 100 9.36 6.62 -6.71
N PHE A 101 10.11 7.72 -6.81
CA PHE A 101 10.08 8.60 -7.97
C PHE A 101 10.57 7.91 -9.24
N ALA A 102 11.62 7.09 -9.18
CA ALA A 102 12.07 6.30 -10.30
C ALA A 102 11.00 5.28 -10.75
N CYS A 103 10.39 4.55 -9.81
CA CYS A 103 9.29 3.63 -10.11
C CYS A 103 8.07 4.35 -10.72
N PHE A 104 7.69 5.50 -10.16
CA PHE A 104 6.65 6.37 -10.70
C PHE A 104 6.96 6.75 -12.15
N LEU A 105 8.16 7.24 -12.43
CA LEU A 105 8.55 7.70 -13.76
C LEU A 105 8.56 6.56 -14.77
N ILE A 106 9.09 5.38 -14.39
CA ILE A 106 9.10 4.18 -15.23
C ILE A 106 7.66 3.77 -15.56
N LEU A 107 6.78 3.68 -14.57
CA LEU A 107 5.40 3.24 -14.80
C LEU A 107 4.57 4.29 -15.53
N TYR A 108 4.71 5.58 -15.20
CA TYR A 108 3.97 6.68 -15.80
C TYR A 108 4.36 6.91 -17.27
N ALA A 109 5.66 6.95 -17.57
CA ALA A 109 6.16 7.11 -18.94
C ALA A 109 5.97 5.82 -19.76
N GLY A 110 6.16 4.65 -19.13
CA GLY A 110 5.98 3.34 -19.75
C GLY A 110 4.53 2.88 -19.89
N ALA A 111 3.56 3.59 -19.29
CA ALA A 111 2.16 3.18 -19.24
C ALA A 111 1.55 2.84 -20.61
N GLY A 112 1.89 3.60 -21.65
CA GLY A 112 1.41 3.35 -23.02
C GLY A 112 1.96 2.04 -23.59
N THR A 113 3.25 1.79 -23.44
CA THR A 113 3.92 0.57 -23.90
C THR A 113 3.42 -0.65 -23.13
N ILE A 114 3.27 -0.53 -21.82
CA ILE A 114 2.76 -1.60 -20.97
C ILE A 114 1.31 -1.94 -21.37
N ALA A 115 0.45 -0.93 -21.53
CA ALA A 115 -0.93 -1.13 -21.98
C ALA A 115 -1.00 -1.80 -23.36
N LEU A 116 -0.08 -1.46 -24.27
CA LEU A 116 0.03 -2.12 -25.58
C LEU A 116 0.41 -3.60 -25.45
N TRP A 117 1.38 -3.94 -24.59
CA TRP A 117 1.77 -5.32 -24.33
C TRP A 117 0.66 -6.14 -23.64
N MET A 118 -0.19 -5.47 -22.86
CA MET A 118 -1.38 -6.09 -22.25
C MET A 118 -2.52 -6.30 -23.26
N GLY A 119 -2.40 -5.77 -24.48
CA GLY A 119 -3.42 -5.88 -25.52
C GLY A 119 -4.58 -4.90 -25.39
N ASP A 120 -4.49 -3.91 -24.48
CA ASP A 120 -5.52 -2.91 -24.25
C ASP A 120 -4.93 -1.52 -23.95
N THR A 121 -4.85 -0.69 -24.99
CA THR A 121 -4.27 0.67 -24.92
C THR A 121 -5.05 1.61 -23.98
N LYS A 122 -6.33 1.33 -23.69
CA LYS A 122 -7.14 2.14 -22.79
C LYS A 122 -6.74 1.95 -21.33
N LEU A 123 -5.94 0.93 -21.00
CA LEU A 123 -5.34 0.76 -19.66
C LEU A 123 -4.24 1.80 -19.36
N ALA A 124 -3.70 2.49 -20.36
CA ALA A 124 -2.59 3.43 -20.15
C ALA A 124 -2.94 4.54 -19.15
N ILE A 125 -4.17 5.07 -19.18
CA ILE A 125 -4.60 6.09 -18.22
C ILE A 125 -4.65 5.54 -16.80
N LEU A 126 -5.04 4.28 -16.65
CA LEU A 126 -5.17 3.60 -15.36
C LEU A 126 -3.81 3.31 -14.73
N LEU A 127 -2.85 2.86 -15.54
CA LEU A 127 -1.48 2.65 -15.11
C LEU A 127 -0.82 3.96 -14.66
N LYS A 128 -1.10 5.07 -15.37
CA LYS A 128 -0.65 6.41 -14.95
C LYS A 128 -1.24 6.82 -13.60
N VAL A 129 -2.53 6.59 -13.39
CA VAL A 129 -3.18 6.87 -12.11
C VAL A 129 -2.53 6.07 -10.99
N VAL A 130 -2.39 4.75 -11.18
CA VAL A 130 -1.78 3.87 -10.17
C VAL A 130 -0.33 4.24 -9.89
N SER A 131 0.41 4.77 -10.87
CA SER A 131 1.80 5.18 -10.64
C SER A 131 1.95 6.20 -9.49
N ILE A 132 0.94 7.02 -9.21
CA ILE A 132 0.97 8.05 -8.16
C ILE A 132 1.22 7.43 -6.77
N VAL A 133 0.75 6.20 -6.53
CA VAL A 133 0.99 5.48 -5.26
C VAL A 133 2.49 5.36 -4.95
N TYR A 134 3.34 5.29 -5.97
CA TYR A 134 4.79 5.14 -5.79
C TYR A 134 5.44 6.40 -5.20
N LEU A 135 4.76 7.55 -5.24
CA LEU A 135 5.23 8.79 -4.62
C LEU A 135 4.84 8.88 -3.14
N THR A 136 3.78 8.18 -2.71
CA THR A 136 3.24 8.27 -1.34
C THR A 136 3.70 7.12 -0.45
N PHE A 137 3.97 5.95 -1.03
CA PHE A 137 4.41 4.76 -0.29
C PHE A 137 5.69 4.97 0.58
N PRO A 138 6.69 5.80 0.22
CA PRO A 138 7.89 5.99 1.03
C PRO A 138 7.59 6.53 2.43
N ALA A 139 6.66 7.49 2.52
CA ALA A 139 6.25 8.09 3.80
C ALA A 139 5.57 7.06 4.71
N VAL A 140 4.66 6.26 4.15
CA VAL A 140 3.95 5.19 4.87
C VAL A 140 4.94 4.14 5.36
N SER A 141 5.89 3.75 4.51
CA SER A 141 6.93 2.76 4.84
C SER A 141 7.78 3.20 6.02
N LEU A 142 8.21 4.47 6.00
CA LEU A 142 9.06 5.06 7.02
C LEU A 142 8.34 5.17 8.37
N LEU A 143 7.09 5.65 8.37
CA LEU A 143 6.29 5.76 9.60
C LEU A 143 6.05 4.40 10.24
N ARG A 144 5.64 3.40 9.45
CA ARG A 144 5.45 2.03 9.95
C ARG A 144 6.78 1.45 10.46
N GLY A 145 7.87 1.66 9.72
CA GLY A 145 9.22 1.23 10.14
C GLY A 145 9.68 1.87 11.45
N TYR A 146 9.38 3.15 11.67
CA TYR A 146 9.65 3.84 12.92
C TYR A 146 8.92 3.20 14.11
N PHE A 147 7.59 3.06 14.00
CA PHE A 147 6.75 2.49 15.07
C PHE A 147 7.13 1.04 15.37
N GLN A 148 7.35 0.24 14.33
CA GLN A 148 7.88 -1.12 14.49
C GLN A 148 9.25 -1.14 15.16
N GLY A 149 10.15 -0.19 14.82
CA GLY A 149 11.51 -0.11 15.36
C GLY A 149 11.58 0.33 16.83
N ILE A 150 10.59 1.08 17.32
CA ILE A 150 10.46 1.38 18.76
C ILE A 150 9.71 0.29 19.54
N GLY A 151 9.21 -0.75 18.86
CA GLY A 151 8.47 -1.85 19.46
C GLY A 151 6.96 -1.62 19.62
N ASP A 152 6.42 -0.54 19.04
CA ASP A 152 4.98 -0.26 19.08
C ASP A 152 4.31 -0.64 17.75
N MET A 153 3.64 -1.79 17.77
CA MET A 153 2.98 -2.35 16.59
C MET A 153 1.55 -1.83 16.39
N VAL A 154 0.97 -1.18 17.41
CA VAL A 154 -0.44 -0.78 17.39
C VAL A 154 -0.72 0.29 16.33
N PRO A 155 0.07 1.39 16.19
CA PRO A 155 -0.16 2.39 15.16
C PRO A 155 -0.10 1.82 13.75
N THR A 156 0.82 0.88 13.52
CA THR A 156 0.96 0.20 12.23
C THR A 156 -0.28 -0.66 11.93
N ALA A 157 -0.71 -1.47 12.88
CA ALA A 157 -1.87 -2.36 12.72
C ALA A 157 -3.16 -1.58 12.47
N VAL A 158 -3.41 -0.53 13.26
CA VAL A 158 -4.60 0.31 13.10
C VAL A 158 -4.56 1.06 11.78
N SER A 159 -3.42 1.66 11.41
CA SER A 159 -3.25 2.33 10.11
C SER A 159 -3.54 1.37 8.96
N GLN A 160 -3.02 0.14 9.00
CA GLN A 160 -3.21 -0.84 7.94
C GLN A 160 -4.68 -1.25 7.79
N VAL A 161 -5.38 -1.52 8.89
CA VAL A 161 -6.81 -1.87 8.84
C VAL A 161 -7.66 -0.68 8.39
N ALA A 162 -7.40 0.52 8.92
CA ALA A 162 -8.14 1.72 8.56
C ALA A 162 -7.97 2.07 7.07
N GLU A 163 -6.75 2.03 6.55
CA GLU A 163 -6.44 2.25 5.13
C GLU A 163 -7.22 1.26 4.25
N GLN A 164 -7.26 -0.02 4.65
CA GLN A 164 -8.00 -1.04 3.91
C GLN A 164 -9.52 -0.81 3.96
N VAL A 165 -10.08 -0.43 5.11
CA VAL A 165 -11.51 -0.13 5.24
C VAL A 165 -11.89 1.05 4.35
N ILE A 166 -11.13 2.14 4.42
CA ILE A 166 -11.37 3.35 3.60
C ILE A 166 -11.26 3.00 2.12
N ARG A 167 -10.24 2.24 1.72
CA ARG A 167 -10.04 1.78 0.34
C ARG A 167 -11.23 0.97 -0.16
N VAL A 168 -11.66 -0.05 0.59
CA VAL A 168 -12.80 -0.90 0.21
C VAL A 168 -14.09 -0.09 0.10
N ALA A 169 -14.36 0.76 1.10
CA ALA A 169 -15.54 1.61 1.09
C ALA A 169 -15.55 2.53 -0.13
N THR A 170 -14.41 3.14 -0.45
CA THR A 170 -14.31 4.07 -1.59
C THR A 170 -14.39 3.34 -2.93
N ILE A 171 -13.77 2.16 -3.06
CA ILE A 171 -13.86 1.33 -4.28
C ILE A 171 -15.33 0.99 -4.58
N LEU A 172 -16.06 0.49 -3.58
CA LEU A 172 -17.46 0.11 -3.76
C LEU A 172 -18.36 1.32 -4.00
N PHE A 173 -18.11 2.44 -3.31
CA PHE A 173 -18.84 3.68 -3.50
C PHE A 173 -18.66 4.26 -4.90
N LEU A 174 -17.41 4.37 -5.38
CA LEU A 174 -17.12 4.87 -6.73
C LEU A 174 -17.64 3.93 -7.81
N ALA A 175 -17.51 2.61 -7.62
CA ALA A 175 -18.09 1.63 -8.53
C ALA A 175 -19.60 1.82 -8.68
N TYR A 176 -20.32 1.93 -7.56
CA TYR A 176 -21.77 2.13 -7.58
C TYR A 176 -22.17 3.45 -8.24
N LEU A 177 -21.50 4.54 -7.88
CA LEU A 177 -21.77 5.87 -8.44
C LEU A 177 -21.52 5.89 -9.95
N PHE A 178 -20.40 5.34 -10.41
CA PHE A 178 -20.07 5.36 -11.83
C PHE A 178 -20.95 4.44 -12.68
N THR A 179 -21.32 3.27 -12.16
CA THR A 179 -22.30 2.38 -12.82
C THR A 179 -23.67 3.07 -12.89
N SER A 180 -24.14 3.70 -11.80
CA SER A 180 -25.44 4.36 -11.76
C SER A 180 -25.55 5.56 -12.71
N LYS A 181 -24.45 6.27 -12.98
CA LYS A 181 -24.41 7.40 -13.92
C LYS A 181 -24.11 6.98 -15.38
N GLY A 182 -23.92 5.70 -15.66
CA GLY A 182 -23.69 5.19 -17.02
C GLY A 182 -22.34 5.59 -17.64
N TYR A 183 -21.31 5.84 -16.82
CA TYR A 183 -19.98 6.17 -17.34
C TYR A 183 -19.32 4.98 -18.05
N SER A 184 -18.28 5.26 -18.83
CA SER A 184 -17.55 4.21 -19.56
C SER A 184 -16.97 3.16 -18.61
N LEU A 185 -16.94 1.90 -19.04
CA LEU A 185 -16.43 0.77 -18.25
C LEU A 185 -14.99 0.96 -17.74
N TYR A 186 -14.17 1.75 -18.44
CA TYR A 186 -12.81 2.12 -18.01
C TYR A 186 -12.82 3.13 -16.86
N LEU A 187 -13.82 4.01 -16.79
CA LEU A 187 -14.02 4.90 -15.66
C LEU A 187 -14.68 4.17 -14.47
N VAL A 188 -15.59 3.23 -14.76
CA VAL A 188 -16.30 2.43 -13.74
C VAL A 188 -15.36 1.43 -13.07
N GLY A 189 -14.63 0.62 -13.85
CA GLY A 189 -13.65 -0.34 -13.34
C GLY A 189 -12.36 0.31 -12.87
N GLY A 190 -12.07 1.52 -13.37
CA GLY A 190 -10.79 2.16 -13.20
C GLY A 190 -10.75 3.42 -12.34
N GLY A 191 -11.87 4.11 -12.17
CA GLY A 191 -11.99 5.22 -11.22
C GLY A 191 -11.74 4.80 -9.76
N PRO A 192 -12.18 3.60 -9.31
CA PRO A 192 -11.74 3.02 -8.05
C PRO A 192 -10.21 2.86 -7.93
N CYS A 193 -9.48 2.76 -9.04
CA CYS A 193 -8.01 2.71 -9.06
C CYS A 193 -7.34 4.03 -8.67
N LEU A 194 -8.07 5.15 -8.60
CA LEU A 194 -7.55 6.42 -8.03
C LEU A 194 -7.32 6.33 -6.51
N VAL A 195 -7.96 5.36 -5.87
CA VAL A 195 -7.93 5.15 -4.41
C VAL A 195 -7.10 3.90 -4.04
N LEU A 196 -6.58 3.23 -5.06
CA LEU A 196 -5.46 2.32 -4.92
C LEU A 196 -4.21 3.18 -4.71
#